data_AF-A0AAW7G9M2-F1
#
_entry.id   AF-A0AAW7G9M2-F1
#
_cell.length_a   1.000
_cell.length_b   1.000
_cell.length_c   1.000
_cell.angle_alpha   90.00
_cell.angle_beta   90.00
_cell.angle_gamma   90.00
#
_symmetry.space_group_name_H-M   'P 1'
#
loop_
_entity.id
_entity.type
_entity.pdbx_description
1 polymer ?
#
loop_
_entity_poly.entity_id
_entity_poly.type
_entity_poly.pdbx_seq_one_letter_code
_entity_poly.pdbx_strand_id
1 'polypeptide(L)'
;MDTQHPQFAEQTAITASVVPDELRIGFWPQNFGTIPQWITLEPRIFAWMDRLCTDYHGGIWNFSTLSNGGAFMAPESEQDEKWRLFNSMNGNSAELTAEAAGIVACMMAYSHHACRTECDAMTEHYYRLRDYALNHPECSAIMHLID
;
A
#
# COMPACT_ATOMS: atom_id res chain seq x y z
N MET A 1 0.95 20.92 -42.89
CA MET A 1 1.18 19.49 -42.63
C MET A 1 2.04 19.50 -41.39
N ASP A 2 1.40 19.55 -40.22
CA ASP A 2 2.09 19.72 -38.96
C ASP A 2 1.67 18.57 -38.06
N THR A 3 2.49 17.52 -38.12
CA THR A 3 2.32 16.30 -37.35
C THR A 3 2.74 16.61 -35.92
N GLN A 4 1.79 16.98 -35.07
CA GLN A 4 2.02 17.14 -33.64
C GLN A 4 2.21 15.75 -33.04
N HIS A 5 3.46 15.39 -32.74
CA HIS A 5 3.78 14.26 -31.86
C HIS A 5 3.23 14.59 -30.47
N PRO A 6 2.29 13.82 -29.91
CA PRO A 6 2.01 13.94 -28.49
C PRO A 6 3.23 13.39 -27.74
N GLN A 7 3.82 14.25 -26.91
CA GLN A 7 4.80 13.85 -25.90
C GLN A 7 4.16 12.75 -25.04
N PHE A 8 4.67 11.53 -25.15
CA PHE A 8 4.53 10.55 -24.09
C PHE A 8 5.24 11.15 -22.88
N ALA A 9 4.49 11.58 -21.88
CA ALA A 9 5.05 11.95 -20.60
C ALA A 9 5.86 10.75 -20.10
N GLU A 10 7.17 10.91 -19.91
CA GLU A 10 7.97 9.95 -19.16
C GLU A 10 7.36 9.87 -17.77
N GLN A 11 6.65 8.78 -17.50
CA GLN A 11 6.04 8.52 -16.21
C GLN A 11 7.20 8.25 -15.26
N THR A 12 7.61 9.29 -14.54
CA THR A 12 8.71 9.22 -13.58
C THR A 12 8.38 8.15 -12.55
N ALA A 13 9.31 7.23 -12.30
CA ALA A 13 9.12 6.15 -11.33
C ALA A 13 8.73 6.73 -9.96
N ILE A 14 7.64 6.24 -9.38
CA ILE A 14 7.22 6.63 -8.03
C ILE A 14 8.16 5.96 -7.04
N THR A 15 8.77 6.74 -6.16
CA THR A 15 9.74 6.25 -5.17
C THR A 15 9.14 6.28 -3.78
N ALA A 16 9.53 5.31 -2.95
CA ALA A 16 9.21 5.28 -1.53
C ALA A 16 10.38 5.82 -0.71
N SER A 17 10.08 6.58 0.34
CA SER A 17 11.04 7.06 1.32
C SER A 17 10.57 6.65 2.71
N VAL A 18 11.42 5.91 3.43
CA VAL A 18 11.13 5.45 4.79
C VAL A 18 11.11 6.66 5.74
N VAL A 19 10.09 6.72 6.59
CA VAL A 19 9.91 7.75 7.61
C VAL A 19 10.81 7.43 8.81
N PRO A 20 11.75 8.32 9.19
CA PRO A 20 12.58 8.15 10.37
C PRO A 20 11.75 8.03 11.65
N ASP A 21 12.25 7.27 12.62
CA ASP A 21 11.55 6.95 13.87
C ASP A 21 11.02 8.19 14.60
N GLU A 22 11.80 9.27 14.62
CA GLU A 22 11.45 10.56 15.25
C GLU A 22 10.19 11.20 14.65
N LEU A 23 9.89 10.92 13.38
CA LEU A 23 8.75 11.48 12.64
C LEU A 23 7.54 10.54 12.59
N ARG A 24 7.68 9.28 13.03
CA ARG A 24 6.60 8.27 12.96
C ARG A 24 5.34 8.68 13.71
N ILE A 25 5.48 9.39 14.85
CA ILE A 25 4.34 9.88 15.63
C ILE A 25 3.42 10.82 14.83
N GLY A 26 3.99 11.54 13.85
CA GLY A 26 3.27 12.47 13.00
C GLY A 26 2.71 11.84 11.72
N PHE A 27 3.06 10.59 11.40
CA PHE A 27 2.78 9.98 10.10
C PHE A 27 1.28 10.01 9.74
N TRP A 28 0.45 9.43 10.61
CA TRP A 28 -1.00 9.35 10.36
C TRP A 28 -1.69 10.71 10.31
N PRO A 29 -1.53 11.61 11.31
CA PRO A 29 -2.20 12.90 11.25
C PRO A 29 -1.71 13.78 10.08
N GLN A 30 -0.44 13.68 9.67
CA GLN A 30 0.09 14.47 8.55
C GLN A 30 -0.39 13.96 7.19
N ASN A 31 -0.45 12.64 6.99
CA ASN A 31 -0.78 12.05 5.68
C ASN A 31 -2.27 11.76 5.51
N PHE A 32 -2.98 11.42 6.58
CA PHE A 32 -4.38 10.96 6.55
C PHE A 32 -5.30 11.79 7.46
N GLY A 33 -4.83 12.89 8.06
CA GLY A 33 -5.58 13.63 9.09
C GLY A 33 -6.94 14.18 8.64
N THR A 34 -7.15 14.36 7.34
CA THR A 34 -8.42 14.78 6.74
C THR A 34 -9.39 13.63 6.48
N ILE A 35 -8.93 12.38 6.58
CA ILE A 35 -9.75 11.19 6.34
C ILE A 35 -10.60 10.88 7.58
N PRO A 36 -11.93 10.70 7.45
CA PRO A 36 -12.76 10.28 8.56
C PRO A 36 -12.25 8.98 9.20
N GLN A 37 -12.16 8.94 10.54
CA GLN A 37 -11.70 7.76 11.29
C GLN A 37 -10.28 7.28 10.93
N TRP A 38 -9.39 8.17 10.49
CA TRP A 38 -8.00 7.86 10.12
C TRP A 38 -7.22 7.11 11.22
N ILE A 39 -7.52 7.36 12.50
CA ILE A 39 -6.87 6.68 13.64
C ILE A 39 -7.10 5.15 13.65
N THR A 40 -8.10 4.68 12.89
CA THR A 40 -8.40 3.24 12.76
C THR A 40 -7.68 2.57 11.58
N LEU A 41 -6.95 3.32 10.76
CA LEU A 41 -6.29 2.77 9.56
C LEU A 41 -5.20 1.76 9.94
N GLU A 42 -4.30 2.12 10.85
CA GLU A 42 -3.23 1.24 11.33
C GLU A 42 -3.74 -0.11 11.85
N PRO A 43 -4.66 -0.16 12.85
CA PRO A 43 -5.16 -1.44 13.33
C PRO A 43 -5.94 -2.23 12.26
N ARG A 44 -6.55 -1.56 11.26
CA ARG A 44 -7.19 -2.25 10.13
C ARG A 44 -6.18 -2.88 9.18
N ILE A 45 -5.03 -2.22 8.95
CA ILE A 45 -3.96 -2.76 8.12
C ILE A 45 -3.39 -4.03 8.77
N PHE A 46 -3.15 -4.00 10.09
CA PHE A 46 -2.73 -5.20 10.82
C PHE A 46 -3.77 -6.32 10.71
N ALA A 47 -5.06 -6.02 10.90
CA ALA A 47 -6.12 -7.02 10.77
C ALA A 47 -6.23 -7.61 9.35
N TRP A 48 -5.93 -6.82 8.31
CA TRP A 48 -5.84 -7.35 6.95
C TRP A 48 -4.62 -8.24 6.77
N MET A 49 -3.47 -7.88 7.32
CA MET A 49 -2.28 -8.73 7.27
C MET A 49 -2.54 -10.08 7.96
N ASP A 50 -3.10 -10.08 9.17
CA ASP A 50 -3.46 -11.30 9.92
C ASP A 50 -4.43 -12.20 9.15
N ARG A 51 -5.32 -11.59 8.35
CA ARG A 51 -6.27 -12.34 7.52
C ARG A 51 -5.62 -12.94 6.27
N LEU A 52 -4.67 -12.23 5.68
CA LEU A 52 -4.04 -12.60 4.41
C LEU A 52 -2.90 -13.60 4.60
N CYS A 53 -2.16 -13.51 5.70
CA CYS A 53 -0.96 -14.31 5.92
C CYS A 53 -1.08 -15.09 7.24
N THR A 54 -1.18 -16.42 7.14
CA THR A 54 -1.25 -17.31 8.32
C THR A 54 0.08 -17.42 9.06
N ASP A 55 1.18 -17.20 8.35
CA ASP A 55 2.54 -17.33 8.87
C ASP A 55 3.03 -16.02 9.49
N TYR A 56 2.23 -14.94 9.38
CA TYR A 56 2.53 -13.66 9.99
C TYR A 56 2.23 -13.71 11.49
N HIS A 57 3.20 -13.27 12.29
CA HIS A 57 3.14 -13.31 13.76
C HIS A 57 3.39 -11.94 14.39
N GLY A 58 3.14 -10.87 13.64
CA GLY A 58 3.55 -9.52 14.03
C GLY A 58 4.92 -9.15 13.47
N GLY A 59 5.45 -8.03 13.94
CA GLY A 59 6.76 -7.53 13.53
C GLY A 59 6.85 -6.02 13.71
N ILE A 60 8.04 -5.48 13.44
CA ILE A 60 8.23 -4.04 13.32
C ILE A 60 7.73 -3.63 11.93
N TRP A 61 7.03 -2.49 11.85
CA TRP A 61 6.59 -1.93 10.58
C TRP A 61 7.28 -0.61 10.31
N ASN A 62 7.72 -0.45 9.06
CA ASN A 62 8.24 0.80 8.54
C ASN A 62 7.12 1.58 7.85
N PHE A 63 7.09 2.88 8.09
CA PHE A 63 6.19 3.80 7.42
C PHE A 63 6.92 4.42 6.24
N SER A 64 6.24 4.57 5.11
CA SER A 64 6.82 5.08 3.88
C SER A 64 5.92 6.13 3.26
N THR A 65 6.51 7.23 2.82
CA THR A 65 5.86 8.25 1.97
C THR A 65 6.30 8.07 0.53
N LEU A 66 5.40 8.31 -0.42
CA LEU A 66 5.62 8.16 -1.85
C LEU A 66 5.82 9.54 -2.50
N SER A 67 6.65 9.60 -3.55
CA SER A 67 6.92 10.85 -4.29
C SER A 67 5.66 11.46 -4.95
N ASN A 68 4.59 10.67 -5.15
CA ASN A 68 3.29 11.13 -5.65
C ASN A 68 2.32 11.58 -4.55
N GLY A 69 2.78 11.71 -3.29
CA GLY A 69 1.95 12.08 -2.14
C GLY A 69 1.14 10.92 -1.56
N GLY A 70 1.40 9.67 -1.98
CA GLY A 70 0.89 8.48 -1.32
C GLY A 70 1.65 8.16 -0.03
N ALA A 71 1.10 7.28 0.78
CA ALA A 71 1.75 6.81 2.00
C ALA A 71 1.25 5.40 2.35
N PHE A 72 2.12 4.57 2.90
CA PHE A 72 1.79 3.21 3.33
C PHE A 72 2.70 2.75 4.46
N MET A 73 2.40 1.59 5.01
CA MET A 73 3.27 0.90 5.94
C MET A 73 3.48 -0.54 5.49
N ALA A 74 4.65 -1.08 5.75
CA ALA A 74 4.95 -2.49 5.51
C ALA A 74 5.82 -3.05 6.64
N PRO A 75 5.75 -4.36 6.90
CA PRO A 75 6.68 -5.00 7.82
C PRO A 75 8.13 -4.78 7.39
N GLU A 76 9.00 -4.65 8.38
CA GLU A 76 10.44 -4.60 8.16
C GLU A 76 10.92 -5.90 7.53
N SER A 77 11.77 -5.78 6.51
CA SER A 77 12.35 -6.91 5.79
C SER A 77 13.82 -7.01 6.16
N GLU A 78 14.22 -8.02 6.91
CA GLU A 78 15.63 -8.30 7.18
C GLU A 78 16.24 -9.28 6.15
N GLN A 79 15.41 -9.99 5.40
CA GLN A 79 15.80 -11.04 4.44
C GLN A 79 14.82 -11.04 3.26
N ASP A 80 15.23 -11.50 2.07
CA ASP A 80 14.35 -11.72 0.90
C ASP A 80 13.33 -12.88 1.13
N GLU A 81 12.92 -13.11 2.38
CA GLU A 81 11.93 -14.09 2.77
C GLU A 81 10.58 -13.70 2.16
N LYS A 82 9.94 -14.69 1.53
CA LYS A 82 8.61 -14.53 0.97
C LYS A 82 7.59 -15.22 1.84
N TRP A 83 6.49 -14.54 2.10
CA TRP A 83 5.34 -15.10 2.79
C TRP A 83 4.27 -15.47 1.79
N ARG A 84 3.59 -16.58 2.06
CA ARG A 84 2.42 -16.98 1.29
C ARG A 84 1.21 -16.23 1.82
N LEU A 85 0.63 -15.40 0.96
CA LEU A 85 -0.62 -14.70 1.22
C LEU A 85 -1.77 -15.42 0.50
N PHE A 86 -2.94 -15.43 1.14
CA PHE A 86 -4.18 -15.95 0.60
C PHE A 86 -5.32 -14.97 0.85
N ASN A 87 -5.96 -14.50 -0.22
CA ASN A 87 -7.16 -13.69 -0.12
C ASN A 87 -8.41 -14.57 -0.23
N SER A 88 -9.09 -14.77 0.90
CA SER A 88 -10.30 -15.59 0.95
C SER A 88 -11.50 -15.00 0.17
N MET A 89 -11.43 -13.73 -0.24
CA MET A 89 -12.52 -13.04 -0.92
C MET A 89 -12.60 -13.39 -2.41
N ASN A 90 -11.44 -13.55 -3.06
CA ASN A 90 -11.32 -13.94 -4.47
C ASN A 90 -10.77 -15.36 -4.65
N GLY A 91 -10.21 -15.98 -3.60
CA GLY A 91 -9.64 -17.32 -3.64
C GLY A 91 -8.20 -17.37 -4.17
N ASN A 92 -7.56 -16.23 -4.36
CA ASN A 92 -6.21 -16.12 -4.92
C ASN A 92 -5.14 -16.26 -3.84
N SER A 93 -3.98 -16.81 -4.21
CA SER A 93 -2.80 -16.87 -3.35
C SER A 93 -1.55 -16.47 -4.12
N ALA A 94 -0.61 -15.79 -3.46
CA ALA A 94 0.69 -15.48 -4.02
C ALA A 94 1.77 -15.46 -2.93
N GLU A 95 3.02 -15.65 -3.32
CA GLU A 95 4.19 -15.47 -2.45
C GLU A 95 4.79 -14.09 -2.70
N LEU A 96 4.94 -13.32 -1.63
CA LEU A 96 5.36 -11.92 -1.66
C LEU A 96 6.41 -11.64 -0.61
N THR A 97 7.30 -10.69 -0.89
CA THR A 97 8.16 -10.10 0.14
C THR A 97 7.33 -9.38 1.20
N ALA A 98 7.94 -9.12 2.36
CA ALA A 98 7.33 -8.34 3.44
C ALA A 98 6.79 -6.97 2.96
N GLU A 99 7.56 -6.26 2.13
CA GLU A 99 7.14 -4.98 1.55
C GLU A 99 5.86 -5.13 0.70
N ALA A 100 5.87 -6.07 -0.25
CA ALA A 100 4.73 -6.30 -1.13
C ALA A 100 3.49 -6.79 -0.37
N ALA A 101 3.66 -7.62 0.67
CA ALA A 101 2.58 -8.01 1.56
C ALA A 101 1.96 -6.80 2.28
N GLY A 102 2.81 -5.87 2.76
CA GLY A 102 2.37 -4.60 3.36
C GLY A 102 1.58 -3.73 2.39
N ILE A 103 2.01 -3.65 1.13
CA ILE A 103 1.28 -2.96 0.05
C ILE A 103 -0.12 -3.56 -0.13
N VAL A 104 -0.22 -4.89 -0.25
CA VAL A 104 -1.53 -5.58 -0.37
C VAL A 104 -2.43 -5.26 0.82
N ALA A 105 -1.94 -5.40 2.05
CA ALA A 105 -2.72 -5.13 3.26
C ALA A 105 -3.20 -3.67 3.32
N CYS A 106 -2.34 -2.71 2.96
CA CYS A 106 -2.70 -1.30 2.87
C CYS A 106 -3.77 -1.06 1.80
N MET A 107 -3.62 -1.62 0.60
CA MET A 107 -4.60 -1.46 -0.48
C MET A 107 -5.99 -2.01 -0.10
N MET A 108 -6.04 -3.17 0.55
CA MET A 108 -7.30 -3.75 1.06
C MET A 108 -7.93 -2.87 2.15
N ALA A 109 -7.12 -2.35 3.08
CA ALA A 109 -7.58 -1.43 4.11
C ALA A 109 -8.14 -0.13 3.50
N TYR A 110 -7.43 0.44 2.52
CA TYR A 110 -7.78 1.72 1.91
C TYR A 110 -9.05 1.63 1.07
N SER A 111 -9.16 0.59 0.24
CA SER A 111 -10.36 0.32 -0.56
C SER A 111 -11.59 0.13 0.34
N HIS A 112 -11.48 -0.73 1.36
CA HIS A 112 -12.58 -0.95 2.30
C HIS A 112 -12.95 0.33 3.07
N HIS A 113 -11.97 1.12 3.49
CA HIS A 113 -12.20 2.36 4.24
C HIS A 113 -12.84 3.43 3.36
N ALA A 114 -12.40 3.58 2.12
CA ALA A 114 -12.99 4.48 1.13
C ALA A 114 -14.47 4.15 0.89
N CYS A 115 -14.80 2.87 0.63
CA CYS A 115 -16.19 2.43 0.45
C CYS A 115 -17.05 2.65 1.70
N ARG A 116 -16.50 2.39 2.89
CA ARG A 116 -17.23 2.56 4.16
C ARG A 116 -17.51 4.03 4.51
N THR A 117 -16.59 4.93 4.14
CA THR A 117 -16.66 6.35 4.53
C THR A 117 -17.11 7.26 3.39
N GLU A 118 -17.27 6.72 2.18
CA GLU A 118 -17.56 7.47 0.94
C GLU A 118 -16.59 8.66 0.77
N CYS A 119 -15.31 8.46 1.12
CA CYS A 119 -14.30 9.50 1.20
C CYS A 119 -13.39 9.50 -0.04
N ASP A 120 -13.58 10.47 -0.93
CA ASP A 120 -12.76 10.64 -2.14
C ASP A 120 -11.27 10.80 -1.85
N ALA A 121 -10.90 11.47 -0.76
CA ALA A 121 -9.50 11.60 -0.36
C ALA A 121 -8.88 10.23 -0.01
N MET A 122 -9.67 9.30 0.57
CA MET A 122 -9.20 7.94 0.83
C MET A 122 -9.06 7.14 -0.47
N THR A 123 -9.99 7.33 -1.40
CA THR A 123 -9.91 6.78 -2.76
C THR A 123 -8.65 7.25 -3.48
N GLU A 124 -8.26 8.52 -3.29
CA GLU A 124 -7.02 9.05 -3.85
C GLU A 124 -5.78 8.37 -3.24
N HIS A 125 -5.74 8.15 -1.92
CA HIS A 125 -4.66 7.38 -1.29
C HIS A 125 -4.55 5.95 -1.83
N TYR A 126 -5.68 5.29 -2.10
CA TYR A 126 -5.70 3.98 -2.75
C TYR A 126 -5.04 4.04 -4.13
N TYR A 127 -5.42 5.02 -4.97
CA TYR A 127 -4.84 5.15 -6.31
C TYR A 127 -3.36 5.53 -6.30
N ARG A 128 -2.93 6.43 -5.42
CA ARG A 128 -1.51 6.78 -5.28
C ARG A 128 -0.65 5.57 -4.90
N LEU A 129 -1.16 4.70 -4.02
CA LEU A 129 -0.48 3.45 -3.67
C LEU A 129 -0.53 2.42 -4.80
N ARG A 130 -1.66 2.32 -5.52
CA ARG A 130 -1.78 1.46 -6.70
C ARG A 130 -0.77 1.82 -7.78
N ASP A 131 -0.60 3.11 -8.07
CA ASP A 131 0.34 3.57 -9.08
C ASP A 131 1.80 3.24 -8.72
N TYR A 132 2.14 3.27 -7.42
CA TYR A 132 3.41 2.76 -6.93
C TYR A 132 3.52 1.24 -7.10
N ALA A 133 2.49 0.49 -6.70
CA ALA A 133 2.46 -0.97 -6.81
C ALA A 133 2.57 -1.48 -8.26
N LEU A 134 2.04 -0.73 -9.25
CA LEU A 134 2.17 -1.06 -10.68
C LEU A 134 3.62 -1.01 -11.19
N ASN A 135 4.49 -0.25 -10.51
CA ASN A 135 5.92 -0.16 -10.82
C ASN A 135 6.77 -1.09 -9.93
N HIS A 136 6.17 -1.83 -9.00
CA HIS A 136 6.87 -2.73 -8.09
C HIS A 136 7.31 -4.02 -8.83
N PRO A 137 8.49 -4.61 -8.52
CA PRO A 137 8.93 -5.86 -9.14
C PRO A 137 7.94 -7.03 -9.01
N GLU A 138 7.15 -7.02 -7.93
CA GLU A 138 6.12 -8.05 -7.63
C GLU A 138 4.70 -7.59 -8.02
N CYS A 139 4.53 -6.65 -8.94
CA CYS A 139 3.22 -6.06 -9.27
C CYS A 139 2.18 -7.10 -9.67
N SER A 140 2.56 -8.12 -10.44
CA SER A 140 1.64 -9.17 -10.89
C SER A 140 1.03 -9.94 -9.72
N ALA A 141 1.84 -10.29 -8.72
CA ALA A 141 1.41 -10.99 -7.52
C ALA A 141 0.57 -10.09 -6.59
N ILE A 142 0.95 -8.81 -6.45
CA ILE A 142 0.16 -7.81 -5.72
C ILE A 142 -1.24 -7.66 -6.35
N MET A 143 -1.30 -7.41 -7.65
CA MET A 143 -2.55 -7.20 -8.38
C MET A 143 -3.43 -8.45 -8.38
N HIS A 144 -2.82 -9.64 -8.49
CA HIS A 144 -3.55 -10.91 -8.41
C HIS A 144 -4.24 -11.10 -7.05
N LEU A 145 -3.62 -10.67 -5.95
CA LEU A 145 -4.20 -10.81 -4.61
C LEU A 145 -5.36 -9.85 -4.37
N ILE A 146 -5.35 -8.66 -4.97
CA ILE A 146 -6.36 -7.60 -4.72
C ILE A 146 -7.49 -7.55 -5.76
N ASP A 147 -7.46 -8.42 -6.77
CA ASP A 147 -8.51 -8.56 -7.80
C ASP A 147 -9.90 -8.83 -7.20
#